data_AF-S1NBN1-F1
#
_entry.id   AF-S1NBN1-F1
#
_cell.length_a   1.000
_cell.length_b   1.000
_cell.length_c   1.000
_cell.angle_alpha   90.00
_cell.angle_beta   90.00
_cell.angle_gamma   90.00
#
_symmetry.space_group_name_H-M   'P 1'
#
loop_
_entity.id
_entity.type
_entity.pdbx_description
1 polymer ?
#
loop_
_entity_poly.entity_id
_entity_poly.type
_entity_poly.pdbx_seq_one_letter_code
_entity_poly.pdbx_strand_id
1 'polypeptide(L)'
;MIYAEELLKKYREKQFPSKASVLTFKDVGEKDVYNITAPFVLEGQIMLAGRVESRDDEHSEIVLFTESEENIWVPIKDSIRLPLQDPFFTKIDGYIILGGVEVNFFPSGHAKWRTVFYRLVSVQNAVQIFAGPWGMKDLRLKQLNNGKILVLTRPQGTKGGRGKIGTFVIDNLTDLSVERIESAPLLENQFTEIQWGGANEIHQIEDTIWVLGHIANFDADNNRHYYAMSFELDLENLAMKNAKIIAERKDFAAGPAKRADLGDVVFSGGIVLKDQKAEIYAGISDAGAQKLEIENPFR
;
A
#
# COMPACT_ATOMS: atom_id res chain seq x y z
N MET A 1 -21.07 -9.23 -0.37
CA MET A 1 -19.97 -9.04 -1.37
C MET A 1 -20.00 -7.61 -1.87
N ILE A 2 -18.83 -7.04 -2.15
CA ILE A 2 -18.65 -5.68 -2.67
C ILE A 2 -18.38 -5.75 -4.17
N TYR A 3 -19.01 -4.86 -4.94
CA TYR A 3 -18.81 -4.72 -6.38
C TYR A 3 -18.10 -3.39 -6.68
N ALA A 4 -16.92 -3.45 -7.32
CA ALA A 4 -16.15 -2.26 -7.67
C ALA A 4 -16.96 -1.26 -8.51
N GLU A 5 -17.75 -1.74 -9.47
CA GLU A 5 -18.60 -0.90 -10.32
C GLU A 5 -19.64 -0.10 -9.53
N GLU A 6 -20.30 -0.73 -8.54
CA GLU A 6 -21.27 -0.05 -7.68
C GLU A 6 -20.61 1.01 -6.80
N LEU A 7 -19.43 0.69 -6.24
CA LEU A 7 -18.65 1.65 -5.46
C LEU A 7 -18.18 2.82 -6.32
N LEU A 8 -17.74 2.54 -7.55
CA LEU A 8 -17.23 3.54 -8.48
C LEU A 8 -18.35 4.46 -8.97
N LYS A 9 -19.53 3.91 -9.24
CA LYS A 9 -20.72 4.71 -9.56
C LYS A 9 -21.06 5.66 -8.42
N LYS A 10 -21.14 5.16 -7.19
CA LYS A 10 -21.39 5.99 -5.98
C LYS A 10 -20.31 7.05 -5.76
N TYR A 11 -19.05 6.73 -6.06
CA TYR A 11 -17.94 7.66 -5.98
C TYR A 11 -18.12 8.81 -6.99
N ARG A 12 -18.38 8.47 -8.25
CA ARG A 12 -18.51 9.43 -9.36
C ARG A 12 -19.78 10.28 -9.30
N GLU A 13 -20.83 9.84 -8.60
CA GLU A 13 -22.02 10.64 -8.31
C GLU A 13 -21.71 11.83 -7.38
N LYS A 14 -20.67 11.73 -6.56
CA LYS A 14 -20.20 12.80 -5.69
C LYS A 14 -19.18 13.64 -6.44
N GLN A 15 -19.41 14.95 -6.53
CA GLN A 15 -18.39 15.87 -7.01
C GLN A 15 -17.46 16.21 -5.84
N PHE A 16 -16.24 15.68 -5.87
CA PHE A 16 -15.20 16.06 -4.93
C PHE A 16 -14.26 17.05 -5.61
N PRO A 17 -14.13 18.29 -5.12
CA PRO A 17 -13.00 19.13 -5.51
C PRO A 17 -11.73 18.44 -4.98
N SER A 18 -11.02 17.75 -5.85
CA SER A 18 -9.77 17.09 -5.54
C SER A 18 -8.61 17.94 -6.06
N LYS A 19 -7.53 18.00 -5.29
CA LYS A 19 -6.32 18.74 -5.66
C LYS A 19 -5.16 17.78 -5.69
N ALA A 20 -4.85 17.29 -6.88
CA ALA A 20 -3.67 16.48 -7.12
C ALA A 20 -2.40 17.33 -7.13
N SER A 21 -1.30 16.78 -6.61
CA SER A 21 0.04 17.36 -6.74
C SER A 21 1.01 16.27 -7.15
N VAL A 22 1.78 16.53 -8.21
CA VAL A 22 2.83 15.61 -8.66
C VAL A 22 4.01 15.69 -7.71
N LEU A 23 4.53 14.53 -7.31
CA LEU A 23 5.76 14.45 -6.52
C LEU A 23 6.93 14.23 -7.48
N THR A 24 7.89 15.14 -7.45
CA THR A 24 9.09 15.08 -8.31
C THR A 24 10.25 14.51 -7.53
N PHE A 25 10.90 13.50 -8.09
CA PHE A 25 12.07 12.86 -7.51
C PHE A 25 13.31 13.25 -8.31
N LYS A 26 14.27 13.90 -7.65
CA LYS A 26 15.55 14.29 -8.26
C LYS A 26 16.64 13.28 -7.88
N ASP A 27 17.76 13.33 -8.59
CA ASP A 27 18.96 12.51 -8.31
C ASP A 27 18.75 10.98 -8.34
N VAL A 28 17.78 10.52 -9.14
CA VAL A 28 17.48 9.10 -9.39
C VAL A 28 17.85 8.63 -10.81
N GLY A 29 18.50 9.50 -11.60
CA GLY A 29 18.83 9.24 -13.01
C GLY A 29 17.56 9.13 -13.88
N GLU A 30 17.56 8.18 -14.82
CA GLU A 30 16.44 7.90 -15.73
C GLU A 30 15.40 6.93 -15.13
N LYS A 31 15.48 6.65 -13.83
CA LYS A 31 14.56 5.72 -13.16
C LYS A 31 13.27 6.43 -12.75
N ASP A 32 12.16 5.71 -12.80
CA ASP A 32 10.89 6.15 -12.25
C ASP A 32 10.89 5.95 -10.72
N VAL A 33 10.10 6.78 -10.03
CA VAL A 33 9.78 6.60 -8.61
C VAL A 33 8.26 6.57 -8.44
N TYR A 34 7.75 5.45 -7.94
CA TYR A 34 6.32 5.21 -7.78
C TYR A 34 6.05 4.26 -6.60
N ASN A 35 4.77 3.91 -6.38
CA ASN A 35 4.28 3.09 -5.26
C ASN A 35 4.94 3.47 -3.93
N ILE A 36 4.76 4.74 -3.56
CA ILE A 36 5.42 5.40 -2.43
C ILE A 36 4.66 5.25 -1.12
N THR A 37 5.34 5.32 0.01
CA THR A 37 4.67 5.47 1.31
C THR A 37 4.04 6.86 1.46
N ALA A 38 3.14 7.03 2.43
CA ALA A 38 2.98 8.34 3.05
C ALA A 38 4.28 8.77 3.75
N PRO A 39 4.53 10.08 3.95
CA PRO A 39 5.68 10.54 4.71
C PRO A 39 5.64 10.06 6.17
N PHE A 40 6.80 9.73 6.72
CA PHE A 40 6.97 9.33 8.11
C PHE A 40 8.20 9.98 8.73
N VAL A 41 8.26 10.01 10.06
CA VAL A 41 9.39 10.59 10.79
C VAL A 41 10.36 9.50 11.23
N LEU A 42 11.62 9.66 10.87
CA LEU A 42 12.74 8.85 11.35
C LEU A 42 13.89 9.79 11.72
N GLU A 43 14.52 9.60 12.88
CA GLU A 43 15.63 10.47 13.35
C GLU A 43 15.30 11.98 13.34
N GLY A 44 14.03 12.32 13.63
CA GLY A 44 13.54 13.70 13.67
C GLY A 44 13.32 14.36 12.31
N GLN A 45 13.50 13.63 11.20
CA GLN A 45 13.33 14.13 9.85
C GLN A 45 12.14 13.46 9.16
N ILE A 46 11.40 14.23 8.36
CA ILE A 46 10.33 13.72 7.52
C ILE A 46 10.96 13.03 6.31
N MET A 47 10.53 11.81 6.06
CA MET A 47 11.05 10.97 4.98
C MET A 47 9.91 10.30 4.24
N LEU A 48 10.20 9.85 3.03
CA LEU A 48 9.31 9.03 2.23
C LEU A 48 10.11 7.86 1.67
N ALA A 49 9.52 6.67 1.65
CA ALA A 49 10.12 5.52 0.97
C ALA A 49 9.43 5.32 -0.39
N GLY A 50 10.23 5.19 -1.46
CA GLY A 50 9.72 5.01 -2.82
C GLY A 50 10.35 3.80 -3.52
N ARG A 51 9.57 3.12 -4.37
CA ARG A 51 10.09 2.11 -5.31
C ARG A 51 10.77 2.85 -6.46
N VAL A 52 12.07 2.61 -6.61
CA VAL A 52 12.88 3.18 -7.70
C VAL A 52 13.21 2.08 -8.69
N GLU A 53 12.85 2.29 -9.96
CA GLU A 53 12.92 1.25 -10.98
C GLU A 53 13.08 1.85 -12.38
N SER A 54 13.81 1.18 -13.27
CA SER A 54 13.86 1.55 -14.69
C SER A 54 12.52 1.29 -15.38
N ARG A 55 12.11 2.17 -16.30
CA ARG A 55 10.84 2.05 -17.03
C ARG A 55 10.59 0.65 -17.63
N ASP A 56 11.62 0.07 -18.23
CA ASP A 56 11.55 -1.20 -18.97
C ASP A 56 12.05 -2.43 -18.18
N ASP A 57 12.23 -2.30 -16.86
CA ASP A 57 12.70 -3.38 -15.97
C ASP A 57 11.71 -3.62 -14.81
N GLU A 58 11.81 -4.76 -14.13
CA GLU A 58 11.05 -5.08 -12.91
C GLU A 58 11.98 -5.22 -11.68
N HIS A 59 13.29 -5.04 -11.85
CA HIS A 59 14.25 -4.95 -10.73
C HIS A 59 14.20 -3.56 -10.10
N SER A 60 13.66 -3.50 -8.89
CA SER A 60 13.55 -2.26 -8.12
C SER A 60 14.37 -2.28 -6.83
N GLU A 61 14.49 -1.09 -6.26
CA GLU A 61 14.99 -0.86 -4.92
C GLU A 61 14.05 0.10 -4.17
N ILE A 62 13.86 -0.11 -2.88
CA ILE A 62 13.28 0.89 -1.99
C ILE A 62 14.40 1.87 -1.62
N VAL A 63 14.15 3.15 -1.85
CA VAL A 63 15.04 4.25 -1.49
C VAL A 63 14.32 5.20 -0.53
N LEU A 64 15.05 5.71 0.46
CA LEU A 64 14.57 6.75 1.36
C LEU A 64 14.85 8.14 0.77
N PHE A 65 13.84 8.99 0.79
CA PHE A 65 13.89 10.35 0.30
C PHE A 65 13.57 11.35 1.41
N THR A 66 14.14 12.55 1.31
CA THR A 66 13.78 13.72 2.10
C THR A 66 13.24 14.81 1.20
N GLU A 67 12.34 15.66 1.72
CA GLU A 67 11.76 16.76 0.96
C GLU A 67 12.75 17.94 0.94
N SER A 68 13.23 18.31 -0.24
CA SER A 68 14.14 19.46 -0.40
C SER A 68 13.36 20.77 -0.56
N GLU A 69 12.23 20.70 -1.27
CA GLU A 69 11.29 21.79 -1.54
C GLU A 69 9.89 21.16 -1.63
N GLU A 70 8.82 21.96 -1.59
CA GLU A 70 7.45 21.44 -1.65
C GLU A 70 7.26 20.48 -2.84
N ASN A 71 6.88 19.23 -2.54
CA ASN A 71 6.68 18.15 -3.51
C ASN A 71 7.93 17.72 -4.30
N ILE A 72 9.12 18.20 -3.95
CA ILE A 72 10.40 17.80 -4.54
C ILE A 72 11.19 16.99 -3.52
N TRP A 73 11.46 15.74 -3.88
CA TRP A 73 12.09 14.74 -3.04
C TRP A 73 13.45 14.35 -3.60
N VAL A 74 14.45 14.28 -2.73
CA VAL A 74 15.82 13.87 -3.07
C VAL A 74 16.23 12.67 -2.23
N PRO A 75 16.97 11.70 -2.79
CA PRO A 75 17.42 10.53 -2.05
C PRO A 75 18.33 10.94 -0.89
N ILE A 76 18.14 10.33 0.26
CA ILE A 76 19.01 10.57 1.42
C ILE A 76 20.36 9.94 1.14
N LYS A 77 21.41 10.76 1.18
CA LYS A 77 22.79 10.30 0.94
C LYS A 77 23.20 9.24 1.97
N ASP A 78 23.91 8.21 1.50
CA ASP A 78 24.46 7.12 2.31
C ASP A 78 23.38 6.34 3.11
N SER A 79 22.11 6.43 2.72
CA SER A 79 20.99 5.68 3.33
C SER A 79 20.88 4.25 2.80
N ILE A 80 20.07 3.43 3.48
CA ILE A 80 19.73 2.08 3.06
C ILE A 80 19.13 2.07 1.65
N ARG A 81 19.39 1.00 0.93
CA ARG A 81 18.70 0.62 -0.29
C ARG A 81 18.33 -0.85 -0.16
N LEU A 82 17.03 -1.15 -0.23
CA LEU A 82 16.54 -2.51 -0.06
C LEU A 82 16.07 -3.04 -1.41
N PRO A 83 16.49 -4.24 -1.86
CA PRO A 83 16.09 -4.81 -3.16
C PRO A 83 14.66 -5.35 -3.09
N LEU A 84 13.70 -4.44 -2.92
CA LEU A 84 12.29 -4.71 -2.68
C LEU A 84 11.43 -3.81 -3.56
N GLN A 85 10.18 -4.24 -3.78
CA GLN A 85 9.12 -3.47 -4.42
C GLN A 85 8.12 -2.92 -3.39
N ASP A 86 7.33 -1.94 -3.80
CA ASP A 86 6.10 -1.46 -3.14
C ASP A 86 6.25 -1.22 -1.62
N PRO A 87 7.07 -0.22 -1.21
CA PRO A 87 7.29 0.11 0.20
C PRO A 87 6.00 0.47 0.92
N PHE A 88 5.95 0.11 2.20
CA PHE A 88 4.94 0.54 3.17
C PHE A 88 5.59 0.63 4.55
N PHE A 89 5.03 1.41 5.48
CA PHE A 89 5.54 1.44 6.84
C PHE A 89 4.42 1.34 7.87
N THR A 90 4.79 0.99 9.09
CA THR A 90 3.94 1.05 10.28
C THR A 90 4.80 1.32 11.50
N LYS A 91 4.16 1.64 12.63
CA LYS A 91 4.84 1.83 13.91
C LYS A 91 4.38 0.76 14.90
N ILE A 92 5.34 0.03 15.48
CA ILE A 92 5.11 -1.02 16.48
C ILE A 92 6.14 -0.84 17.59
N ASP A 93 5.69 -0.73 18.84
CA ASP A 93 6.53 -0.55 20.03
C ASP A 93 7.50 0.63 19.93
N GLY A 94 7.06 1.72 19.28
CA GLY A 94 7.89 2.90 19.05
C GLY A 94 8.80 2.82 17.83
N TYR A 95 9.02 1.63 17.25
CA TYR A 95 9.91 1.43 16.11
C TYR A 95 9.19 1.61 14.78
N ILE A 96 9.92 2.15 13.79
CA ILE A 96 9.47 2.18 12.40
C ILE A 96 9.76 0.82 11.77
N ILE A 97 8.70 0.16 11.32
CA ILE A 97 8.78 -1.09 10.57
C ILE A 97 8.50 -0.76 9.11
N LEU A 98 9.52 -0.85 8.27
CA LEU A 98 9.42 -0.70 6.82
C LEU A 98 9.24 -2.09 6.20
N GLY A 99 8.20 -2.27 5.41
CA GLY A 99 8.00 -3.48 4.64
C GLY A 99 8.08 -3.23 3.14
N GLY A 100 8.22 -4.32 2.40
CA GLY A 100 8.24 -4.33 0.94
C GLY A 100 8.08 -5.75 0.42
N VAL A 101 8.04 -5.89 -0.90
CA VAL A 101 7.93 -7.18 -1.58
C VAL A 101 9.29 -7.61 -2.10
N GLU A 102 9.83 -8.71 -1.57
CA GLU A 102 11.00 -9.37 -2.12
C GLU A 102 10.56 -10.18 -3.34
N VAL A 103 11.28 -10.04 -4.46
CA VAL A 103 11.01 -10.76 -5.70
C VAL A 103 12.26 -11.52 -6.14
N ASN A 104 12.10 -12.82 -6.38
CA ASN A 104 13.14 -13.66 -6.98
C ASN A 104 12.72 -13.99 -8.41
N PHE A 105 13.46 -13.43 -9.37
CA PHE A 105 13.34 -13.75 -10.79
C PHE A 105 14.16 -15.00 -11.10
N PHE A 106 13.54 -16.00 -11.71
CA PHE A 106 14.20 -17.23 -12.15
C PHE A 106 14.57 -17.15 -13.64
N PRO A 107 15.66 -17.82 -14.07
CA PRO A 107 16.02 -17.90 -15.49
C PRO A 107 14.93 -18.46 -16.40
N SER A 108 13.97 -19.22 -15.85
CA SER A 108 12.80 -19.75 -16.55
C SER A 108 11.75 -18.69 -16.92
N GLY A 109 11.92 -17.43 -16.49
CA GLY A 109 10.94 -16.36 -16.65
C GLY A 109 9.84 -16.33 -15.58
N HIS A 110 9.83 -17.31 -14.66
CA HIS A 110 8.97 -17.27 -13.49
C HIS A 110 9.55 -16.36 -12.41
N ALA A 111 8.68 -15.75 -11.61
CA ALA A 111 9.06 -15.04 -10.39
C ALA A 111 8.31 -15.63 -9.19
N LYS A 112 8.96 -15.61 -8.03
CA LYS A 112 8.27 -15.79 -6.74
C LYS A 112 8.46 -14.53 -5.90
N TRP A 113 7.46 -14.20 -5.11
CA TRP A 113 7.46 -12.99 -4.28
C TRP A 113 6.99 -13.28 -2.86
N ARG A 114 7.39 -12.44 -1.91
CA ARG A 114 6.82 -12.43 -0.56
C ARG A 114 6.96 -11.06 0.09
N THR A 115 6.05 -10.70 0.98
CA THR A 115 6.24 -9.53 1.84
C THR A 115 7.30 -9.81 2.91
N VAL A 116 8.23 -8.87 3.11
CA VAL A 116 9.23 -8.89 4.17
C VAL A 116 9.12 -7.61 5.01
N PHE A 117 9.60 -7.67 6.24
CA PHE A 117 9.61 -6.53 7.17
C PHE A 117 11.01 -6.28 7.71
N TYR A 118 11.37 -5.01 7.77
CA TYR A 118 12.60 -4.50 8.34
C TYR A 118 12.26 -3.51 9.44
N ARG A 119 12.97 -3.60 10.57
CA ARG A 119 13.03 -2.52 11.55
C ARG A 119 14.08 -1.51 11.08
N LEU A 120 13.68 -0.25 10.90
CA LEU A 120 14.62 0.84 10.63
C LEU A 120 15.27 1.27 11.95
N VAL A 121 16.58 1.09 12.06
CA VAL A 121 17.36 1.52 13.23
C VAL A 121 17.84 2.96 13.04
N SER A 122 18.25 3.30 11.83
CA SER A 122 18.56 4.66 11.34
C SER A 122 18.31 4.71 9.84
N VAL A 123 18.55 5.85 9.19
CA VAL A 123 18.51 5.89 7.71
C VAL A 123 19.56 5.02 7.05
N GLN A 124 20.67 4.68 7.73
CA GLN A 124 21.76 3.84 7.20
C GLN A 124 21.66 2.37 7.60
N ASN A 125 20.78 2.02 8.55
CA ASN A 125 20.71 0.67 9.10
C ASN A 125 19.28 0.16 9.22
N ALA A 126 19.02 -0.99 8.61
CA ALA A 126 17.77 -1.72 8.70
C ALA A 126 18.05 -3.19 9.00
N VAL A 127 17.27 -3.77 9.92
CA VAL A 127 17.37 -5.18 10.30
C VAL A 127 16.13 -5.89 9.82
N GLN A 128 16.27 -6.92 8.99
CA GLN A 128 15.13 -7.75 8.60
C GLN A 128 14.64 -8.52 9.84
N ILE A 129 13.34 -8.38 10.14
CA ILE A 129 12.72 -9.00 11.32
C ILE A 129 11.71 -10.08 10.95
N PHE A 130 11.21 -10.10 9.71
CA PHE A 130 10.25 -11.11 9.28
C PHE A 130 10.26 -11.30 7.76
N ALA A 131 9.92 -12.52 7.32
CA ALA A 131 9.62 -12.83 5.93
C ALA A 131 8.33 -13.66 5.86
N GLY A 132 7.35 -13.18 5.10
CA GLY A 132 6.06 -13.83 4.92
C GLY A 132 6.10 -15.04 3.97
N PRO A 133 4.94 -15.68 3.76
CA PRO A 133 4.81 -16.79 2.82
C PRO A 133 5.12 -16.38 1.38
N TRP A 134 5.72 -17.30 0.63
CA TRP A 134 5.86 -17.14 -0.82
C TRP A 134 4.49 -17.10 -1.50
N GLY A 135 4.35 -16.23 -2.49
CA GLY A 135 3.11 -15.97 -3.21
C GLY A 135 2.20 -14.95 -2.55
N MET A 136 2.56 -14.39 -1.37
CA MET A 136 1.72 -13.41 -0.68
C MET A 136 2.37 -12.01 -0.66
N LYS A 137 1.65 -11.03 -1.22
CA LYS A 137 1.87 -9.60 -1.02
C LYS A 137 0.78 -8.99 -0.13
N ASP A 138 0.82 -7.69 0.11
CA ASP A 138 -0.20 -6.94 0.86
C ASP A 138 -0.45 -7.45 2.28
N LEU A 139 0.60 -7.99 2.92
CA LEU A 139 0.62 -8.26 4.35
C LEU A 139 0.87 -6.94 5.08
N ARG A 140 -0.04 -6.56 5.99
CA ARG A 140 0.00 -5.29 6.75
C ARG A 140 -0.18 -5.51 8.24
N LEU A 141 0.49 -4.68 9.03
CA LEU A 141 0.51 -4.75 10.48
C LEU A 141 0.16 -3.40 11.10
N LYS A 142 -0.52 -3.43 12.25
CA LYS A 142 -0.80 -2.23 13.04
C LYS A 142 -0.83 -2.55 14.52
N GLN A 143 -0.02 -1.84 15.30
CA GLN A 143 -0.21 -1.82 16.74
C GLN A 143 -1.48 -1.03 17.07
N LEU A 144 -2.37 -1.67 17.83
CA LEU A 144 -3.63 -1.12 18.31
C LEU A 144 -3.42 -0.36 19.64
N ASN A 145 -4.40 0.44 20.03
CA ASN A 145 -4.39 1.23 21.27
C ASN A 145 -4.23 0.38 22.54
N ASN A 146 -4.63 -0.90 22.49
CA ASN A 146 -4.44 -1.86 23.58
C ASN A 146 -3.07 -2.57 23.58
N GLY A 147 -2.16 -2.16 22.69
CA GLY A 147 -0.80 -2.72 22.57
C GLY A 147 -0.68 -3.95 21.67
N LYS A 148 -1.78 -4.65 21.38
CA LYS A 148 -1.79 -5.81 20.49
C LYS A 148 -1.52 -5.41 19.04
N ILE A 149 -1.15 -6.37 18.20
CA ILE A 149 -0.86 -6.14 16.79
C ILE A 149 -1.93 -6.80 15.93
N LEU A 150 -2.65 -5.99 15.16
CA LEU A 150 -3.53 -6.43 14.10
C LEU A 150 -2.70 -6.83 12.87
N VAL A 151 -3.04 -7.97 12.28
CA VAL A 151 -2.46 -8.50 11.05
C VAL A 151 -3.54 -8.59 9.97
N LEU A 152 -3.29 -7.99 8.81
CA LEU A 152 -4.08 -8.19 7.59
C LEU A 152 -3.25 -8.97 6.57
N THR A 153 -3.79 -10.07 6.08
CA THR A 153 -3.16 -10.98 5.11
C THR A 153 -3.85 -10.88 3.76
N ARG A 154 -3.20 -11.31 2.68
CA ARG A 154 -3.81 -11.31 1.34
C ARG A 154 -3.47 -12.58 0.55
N PRO A 155 -4.02 -13.75 0.95
CA PRO A 155 -3.83 -14.97 0.18
C PRO A 155 -4.39 -14.85 -1.24
N GLN A 156 -3.84 -15.67 -2.13
CA GLN A 156 -4.33 -15.92 -3.48
C GLN A 156 -4.52 -17.44 -3.68
N GLY A 157 -5.03 -17.86 -4.83
CA GLY A 157 -5.23 -19.27 -5.18
C GLY A 157 -6.40 -19.89 -4.42
N THR A 158 -6.27 -21.14 -3.98
CA THR A 158 -7.38 -21.91 -3.39
C THR A 158 -8.11 -21.20 -2.25
N LYS A 159 -7.36 -20.49 -1.39
CA LYS A 159 -7.96 -19.76 -0.26
C LYS A 159 -8.50 -18.40 -0.68
N GLY A 160 -7.67 -17.58 -1.33
CA GLY A 160 -7.98 -16.16 -1.55
C GLY A 160 -8.46 -15.80 -2.95
N GLY A 161 -8.64 -16.76 -3.86
CA GLY A 161 -8.98 -16.50 -5.26
C GLY A 161 -7.94 -15.60 -5.92
N ARG A 162 -8.39 -14.49 -6.51
CA ARG A 162 -7.51 -13.46 -7.10
C ARG A 162 -6.82 -12.58 -6.06
N GLY A 163 -7.31 -12.58 -4.82
CA GLY A 163 -6.76 -11.81 -3.72
C GLY A 163 -7.84 -11.31 -2.77
N LYS A 164 -8.04 -12.04 -1.68
CA LYS A 164 -8.96 -11.71 -0.57
C LYS A 164 -8.15 -11.35 0.68
N ILE A 165 -8.71 -10.51 1.54
CA ILE A 165 -8.11 -10.12 2.82
C ILE A 165 -8.53 -11.10 3.91
N GLY A 166 -7.57 -11.53 4.73
CA GLY A 166 -7.81 -12.22 5.99
C GLY A 166 -7.22 -11.45 7.17
N THR A 167 -7.57 -11.84 8.40
CA THR A 167 -7.08 -11.14 9.58
C THR A 167 -6.96 -12.01 10.82
N PHE A 168 -6.08 -11.60 11.73
CA PHE A 168 -5.98 -12.08 13.10
C PHE A 168 -5.25 -11.03 13.95
N VAL A 169 -5.26 -11.22 15.27
CA VAL A 169 -4.56 -10.36 16.23
C VAL A 169 -3.52 -11.19 16.99
N ILE A 170 -2.35 -10.61 17.22
CA ILE A 170 -1.27 -11.18 18.03
C ILE A 170 -0.89 -10.22 19.16
N ASP A 171 -0.26 -10.75 20.21
CA ASP A 171 0.15 -9.94 21.35
C ASP A 171 1.50 -9.26 21.08
N ASN A 172 2.45 -9.98 20.47
CA ASN A 172 3.80 -9.47 20.19
C ASN A 172 4.24 -9.76 18.76
N LEU A 173 5.18 -8.97 18.23
CA LEU A 173 5.69 -9.17 16.87
C LEU A 173 6.38 -10.53 16.68
N THR A 174 6.97 -11.09 17.74
CA THR A 174 7.57 -12.44 17.76
C THR A 174 6.55 -13.55 17.55
N ASP A 175 5.26 -13.28 17.75
CA ASP A 175 4.19 -14.25 17.54
C ASP A 175 3.74 -14.31 16.07
N LEU A 176 4.30 -13.45 15.21
CA LEU A 176 4.04 -13.47 13.78
C LEU A 176 4.77 -14.67 13.15
N SER A 177 4.01 -15.53 12.47
CA SER A 177 4.56 -16.69 11.76
C SER A 177 3.88 -16.90 10.42
N VAL A 178 4.57 -17.56 9.49
CA VAL A 178 4.02 -17.95 8.19
C VAL A 178 2.75 -18.80 8.37
N GLU A 179 2.78 -19.77 9.27
CA GLU A 179 1.63 -20.63 9.58
C GLU A 179 0.39 -19.84 10.02
N ARG A 180 0.55 -18.85 10.91
CA ARG A 180 -0.56 -17.99 11.34
C ARG A 180 -1.09 -17.12 10.21
N ILE A 181 -0.21 -16.59 9.37
CA ILE A 181 -0.58 -15.79 8.19
C ILE A 181 -1.38 -16.63 7.19
N GLU A 182 -0.91 -17.84 6.89
CA GLU A 182 -1.56 -18.74 5.93
C GLU A 182 -2.88 -19.27 6.48
N SER A 183 -3.01 -19.48 7.80
CA SER A 183 -4.24 -19.94 8.44
C SER A 183 -5.26 -18.84 8.75
N ALA A 184 -4.86 -17.55 8.73
CA ALA A 184 -5.71 -16.40 9.04
C ALA A 184 -7.12 -16.48 8.38
N PRO A 185 -8.22 -16.40 9.15
CA PRO A 185 -9.56 -16.42 8.57
C PRO A 185 -9.77 -15.26 7.60
N LEU A 186 -10.53 -15.51 6.52
CA LEU A 186 -10.86 -14.47 5.55
C LEU A 186 -11.94 -13.55 6.09
N LEU A 187 -11.92 -12.30 5.64
CA LEU A 187 -13.00 -11.37 5.91
C LEU A 187 -14.26 -11.76 5.13
N GLU A 188 -15.42 -11.60 5.74
CA GLU A 188 -16.72 -11.60 5.09
C GLU A 188 -16.99 -10.26 4.41
N ASN A 189 -17.98 -10.25 3.51
CA ASN A 189 -18.43 -9.06 2.79
C ASN A 189 -17.37 -8.34 1.94
N GLN A 190 -16.39 -9.07 1.40
CA GLN A 190 -15.33 -8.51 0.57
C GLN A 190 -15.55 -8.69 -0.95
N PHE A 191 -14.47 -8.79 -1.72
CA PHE A 191 -14.44 -8.78 -3.19
C PHE A 191 -15.10 -10.00 -3.85
N THR A 192 -15.74 -9.79 -5.00
CA THR A 192 -16.22 -10.88 -5.88
C THR A 192 -15.08 -11.73 -6.46
N GLU A 193 -15.42 -12.88 -7.03
CA GLU A 193 -14.43 -13.82 -7.60
C GLU A 193 -13.62 -13.27 -8.78
N ILE A 194 -14.15 -12.28 -9.50
CA ILE A 194 -13.47 -11.64 -10.63
C ILE A 194 -12.62 -10.44 -10.20
N GLN A 195 -12.80 -9.95 -8.98
CA GLN A 195 -12.09 -8.82 -8.39
C GLN A 195 -11.01 -9.30 -7.43
N TRP A 196 -10.11 -8.38 -7.08
CA TRP A 196 -9.19 -8.56 -5.97
C TRP A 196 -9.00 -7.25 -5.24
N GLY A 197 -8.45 -7.34 -4.04
CA GLY A 197 -7.98 -6.18 -3.31
C GLY A 197 -6.95 -6.55 -2.26
N GLY A 198 -6.59 -5.56 -1.45
CA GLY A 198 -5.58 -5.69 -0.41
C GLY A 198 -5.55 -4.46 0.48
N ALA A 199 -5.02 -4.64 1.69
CA ALA A 199 -4.76 -3.54 2.60
C ALA A 199 -3.43 -2.86 2.24
N ASN A 200 -3.43 -1.53 2.31
CA ASN A 200 -2.25 -0.70 2.07
C ASN A 200 -1.77 -0.04 3.36
N GLU A 201 -2.68 0.48 4.19
CA GLU A 201 -2.38 1.08 5.50
C GLU A 201 -3.57 0.89 6.46
N ILE A 202 -3.30 0.84 7.77
CA ILE A 202 -4.31 0.61 8.81
C ILE A 202 -4.26 1.73 9.85
N HIS A 203 -5.41 2.33 10.15
CA HIS A 203 -5.59 3.35 11.16
C HIS A 203 -6.56 2.87 12.23
N GLN A 204 -6.28 3.19 13.49
CA GLN A 204 -7.26 3.09 14.55
C GLN A 204 -7.59 4.52 14.98
N ILE A 205 -8.86 4.90 14.86
CA ILE A 205 -9.38 6.19 15.29
C ILE A 205 -10.40 5.88 16.38
N GLU A 206 -10.12 6.30 17.60
CA GLU A 206 -10.86 5.86 18.78
C GLU A 206 -10.88 4.32 18.85
N ASP A 207 -12.05 3.70 18.81
CA ASP A 207 -12.22 2.25 18.81
C ASP A 207 -12.43 1.66 17.41
N THR A 208 -12.57 2.50 16.38
CA THR A 208 -12.81 2.05 15.01
C THR A 208 -11.52 1.82 14.24
N ILE A 209 -11.43 0.67 13.58
CA ILE A 209 -10.30 0.30 12.73
C ILE A 209 -10.67 0.58 11.28
N TRP A 210 -9.95 1.50 10.67
CA TRP A 210 -10.08 1.87 9.28
C TRP A 210 -8.90 1.35 8.47
N VAL A 211 -9.18 0.90 7.25
CA VAL A 211 -8.18 0.37 6.34
C VAL A 211 -8.19 1.19 5.07
N LEU A 212 -7.05 1.78 4.72
CA LEU A 212 -6.74 2.21 3.37
C LEU A 212 -6.33 0.97 2.58
N GLY A 213 -6.94 0.76 1.42
CA GLY A 213 -6.67 -0.39 0.58
C GLY A 213 -6.85 -0.07 -0.90
N HIS A 214 -6.84 -1.14 -1.69
CA HIS A 214 -7.19 -1.07 -3.09
C HIS A 214 -8.25 -2.13 -3.43
N ILE A 215 -9.08 -1.82 -4.41
CA ILE A 215 -9.92 -2.77 -5.13
C ILE A 215 -9.61 -2.67 -6.61
N ALA A 216 -9.59 -3.81 -7.29
CA ALA A 216 -9.16 -3.90 -8.66
C ALA A 216 -9.87 -5.02 -9.44
N ASN A 217 -9.93 -4.82 -10.75
CA ASN A 217 -10.48 -5.74 -11.72
C ASN A 217 -9.80 -5.57 -13.09
N PHE A 218 -10.07 -6.50 -14.00
CA PHE A 218 -9.78 -6.31 -15.42
C PHE A 218 -11.02 -5.80 -16.15
N ASP A 219 -10.84 -5.06 -17.24
CA ASP A 219 -11.90 -4.84 -18.24
C ASP A 219 -11.91 -5.97 -19.30
N ALA A 220 -12.73 -5.80 -20.34
CA ALA A 220 -12.86 -6.74 -21.44
C ALA A 220 -11.59 -6.86 -22.32
N ASP A 221 -10.76 -5.82 -22.34
CA ASP A 221 -9.51 -5.77 -23.12
C ASP A 221 -8.28 -6.23 -22.29
N ASN A 222 -8.50 -6.71 -21.07
CA ASN A 222 -7.49 -7.08 -20.07
C ASN A 222 -6.65 -5.90 -19.55
N ASN A 223 -7.14 -4.67 -19.65
CA ASN A 223 -6.56 -3.55 -18.91
C ASN A 223 -6.87 -3.68 -17.43
N ARG A 224 -5.95 -3.21 -16.59
CA ARG A 224 -6.08 -3.22 -15.15
C ARG A 224 -6.70 -1.92 -14.68
N HIS A 225 -7.68 -2.07 -13.79
CA HIS A 225 -8.30 -0.97 -13.06
C HIS A 225 -7.97 -1.13 -11.59
N TYR A 226 -7.33 -0.12 -10.99
CA TYR A 226 -7.06 -0.08 -9.55
C TYR A 226 -7.57 1.23 -8.96
N TYR A 227 -8.38 1.10 -7.93
CA TYR A 227 -8.97 2.21 -7.20
C TYR A 227 -8.49 2.19 -5.76
N ALA A 228 -8.14 3.37 -5.23
CA ALA A 228 -7.93 3.51 -3.80
C ALA A 228 -9.29 3.40 -3.11
N MET A 229 -9.36 2.61 -2.05
CA MET A 229 -10.57 2.41 -1.26
C MET A 229 -10.29 2.58 0.23
N SER A 230 -11.35 2.83 0.98
CA SER A 230 -11.36 2.71 2.44
C SER A 230 -12.47 1.79 2.90
N PHE A 231 -12.27 1.08 3.99
CA PHE A 231 -13.32 0.33 4.68
C PHE A 231 -13.07 0.32 6.19
N GLU A 232 -14.14 0.08 6.94
CA GLU A 232 -14.08 -0.22 8.38
C GLU A 232 -13.91 -1.73 8.56
N LEU A 233 -12.96 -2.13 9.41
CA LEU A 233 -12.74 -3.52 9.77
C LEU A 233 -13.56 -3.87 11.02
N ASP A 234 -14.54 -4.75 10.84
CA ASP A 234 -15.24 -5.38 11.95
C ASP A 234 -14.45 -6.61 12.40
N LEU A 235 -13.68 -6.47 13.48
CA LEU A 235 -12.91 -7.57 14.05
C LEU A 235 -13.76 -8.64 14.74
N GLU A 236 -14.95 -8.28 15.24
CA GLU A 236 -15.83 -9.22 15.93
C GLU A 236 -16.46 -10.19 14.92
N ASN A 237 -16.98 -9.65 13.82
CA ASN A 237 -17.63 -10.45 12.77
C ASN A 237 -16.68 -10.83 11.62
N LEU A 238 -15.40 -10.45 11.71
CA LEU A 238 -14.40 -10.62 10.66
C LEU A 238 -14.94 -10.15 9.29
N ALA A 239 -15.38 -8.90 9.17
CA ALA A 239 -16.05 -8.42 7.96
C ALA A 239 -15.57 -7.03 7.53
N MET A 240 -15.69 -6.74 6.24
CA MET A 240 -15.59 -5.37 5.72
C MET A 240 -16.93 -4.64 5.88
N LYS A 241 -16.89 -3.44 6.47
CA LYS A 241 -18.01 -2.51 6.58
C LYS A 241 -17.70 -1.21 5.86
N ASN A 242 -18.76 -0.50 5.45
CA ASN A 242 -18.67 0.88 4.95
C ASN A 242 -17.65 1.10 3.83
N ALA A 243 -17.42 0.07 3.01
CA ALA A 243 -16.45 0.12 1.94
C ALA A 243 -16.83 1.16 0.88
N LYS A 244 -15.85 1.99 0.49
CA LYS A 244 -16.02 3.05 -0.51
C LYS A 244 -14.73 3.24 -1.31
N ILE A 245 -14.86 3.52 -2.60
CA ILE A 245 -13.76 4.08 -3.39
C ILE A 245 -13.56 5.53 -2.96
N ILE A 246 -12.31 5.94 -2.83
CA ILE A 246 -11.91 7.27 -2.36
C ILE A 246 -11.05 8.03 -3.37
N ALA A 247 -10.44 7.32 -4.33
CA ALA A 247 -9.78 7.92 -5.48
C ALA A 247 -9.71 6.94 -6.66
N GLU A 248 -9.80 7.47 -7.87
CA GLU A 248 -9.53 6.80 -9.13
C GLU A 248 -8.45 7.55 -9.93
N ARG A 249 -7.94 6.95 -11.01
CA ARG A 249 -6.81 7.53 -11.76
C ARG A 249 -7.05 8.95 -12.24
N LYS A 250 -8.28 9.26 -12.63
CA LYS A 250 -8.65 10.56 -13.23
C LYS A 250 -8.62 11.72 -12.23
N ASP A 251 -8.60 11.43 -10.93
CA ASP A 251 -8.51 12.46 -9.89
C ASP A 251 -7.08 13.00 -9.75
N PHE A 252 -6.10 12.29 -10.30
CA PHE A 252 -4.69 12.64 -10.31
C PHE A 252 -4.32 13.36 -11.61
N ALA A 253 -3.21 14.10 -11.58
CA ALA A 253 -2.67 14.73 -12.77
C ALA A 253 -2.35 13.70 -13.86
N ALA A 254 -2.47 14.11 -15.12
CA ALA A 254 -2.07 13.31 -16.26
C ALA A 254 -0.56 12.98 -16.19
N GLY A 255 -0.17 11.83 -16.74
CA GLY A 255 1.21 11.36 -16.69
C GLY A 255 1.36 10.05 -17.46
N PRO A 256 2.60 9.58 -17.64
CA PRO A 256 2.85 8.36 -18.38
C PRO A 256 2.38 7.13 -17.60
N ALA A 257 2.26 6.00 -18.31
CA ALA A 257 2.08 4.67 -17.73
C ALA A 257 3.29 3.79 -18.08
N LYS A 258 3.63 2.83 -17.22
CA LYS A 258 4.70 1.86 -17.51
C LYS A 258 4.36 0.97 -18.70
N ARG A 259 3.10 0.56 -18.80
CA ARG A 259 2.53 -0.23 -19.90
C ARG A 259 1.12 0.25 -20.23
N ALA A 260 0.65 -0.09 -21.43
CA ALA A 260 -0.70 0.29 -21.88
C ALA A 260 -1.81 -0.24 -20.96
N ASP A 261 -1.66 -1.45 -20.39
CA ASP A 261 -2.65 -2.05 -19.49
C ASP A 261 -2.76 -1.38 -18.12
N LEU A 262 -1.87 -0.43 -17.80
CA LEU A 262 -1.77 0.23 -16.49
C LEU A 262 -2.30 1.68 -16.50
N GLY A 263 -2.99 2.06 -17.58
CA GLY A 263 -3.51 3.41 -17.76
C GLY A 263 -4.46 3.88 -16.66
N ASP A 264 -5.24 2.97 -16.05
CA ASP A 264 -6.23 3.26 -14.99
C ASP A 264 -5.84 2.65 -13.64
N VAL A 265 -4.57 2.82 -13.23
CA VAL A 265 -4.02 2.23 -12.00
C VAL A 265 -3.65 3.30 -10.98
N VAL A 266 -4.27 3.23 -9.80
CA VAL A 266 -3.88 3.95 -8.58
C VAL A 266 -3.50 2.94 -7.50
N PHE A 267 -2.26 2.99 -7.02
CA PHE A 267 -1.81 2.19 -5.89
C PHE A 267 -1.52 3.11 -4.70
N SER A 268 -2.45 3.20 -3.76
CA SER A 268 -2.28 3.99 -2.53
C SER A 268 -1.22 3.37 -1.64
N GLY A 269 -0.13 4.09 -1.34
CA GLY A 269 0.89 3.58 -0.42
C GLY A 269 0.92 4.27 0.94
N GLY A 270 0.09 5.31 1.15
CA GLY A 270 -0.31 5.72 2.48
C GLY A 270 -1.22 6.96 2.50
N ILE A 271 -1.66 7.36 3.70
CA ILE A 271 -2.52 8.52 3.90
C ILE A 271 -2.12 9.36 5.12
N VAL A 272 -2.09 10.68 4.95
CA VAL A 272 -1.89 11.64 6.04
C VAL A 272 -3.22 12.30 6.39
N LEU A 273 -3.70 12.12 7.61
CA LEU A 273 -4.95 12.73 8.08
C LEU A 273 -4.72 14.18 8.54
N LYS A 274 -5.58 15.10 8.11
CA LYS A 274 -5.57 16.54 8.44
C LYS A 274 -6.97 16.96 8.87
N ASP A 275 -7.38 16.55 10.08
CA ASP A 275 -8.73 16.76 10.60
C ASP A 275 -9.83 16.31 9.63
N GLN A 276 -10.51 17.26 8.98
CA GLN A 276 -11.60 17.03 8.02
C GLN A 276 -11.11 16.62 6.63
N LYS A 277 -9.81 16.78 6.36
CA LYS A 277 -9.17 16.42 5.10
C LYS A 277 -8.18 15.28 5.30
N ALA A 278 -7.72 14.72 4.20
CA ALA A 278 -6.61 13.80 4.17
C ALA A 278 -5.83 13.94 2.85
N GLU A 279 -4.56 13.56 2.86
CA GLU A 279 -3.72 13.46 1.67
C GLU A 279 -3.38 12.00 1.42
N ILE A 280 -3.84 11.44 0.31
CA ILE A 280 -3.45 10.11 -0.15
C ILE A 280 -2.16 10.25 -0.95
N TYR A 281 -1.14 9.46 -0.59
CA TYR A 281 0.09 9.30 -1.36
C TYR A 281 -0.01 8.02 -2.17
N ALA A 282 0.15 8.12 -3.49
CA ALA A 282 -0.10 7.01 -4.40
C ALA A 282 0.92 6.92 -5.52
N GLY A 283 1.24 5.68 -5.89
CA GLY A 283 1.81 5.35 -7.18
C GLY A 283 0.74 5.41 -8.27
N ILE A 284 1.10 5.98 -9.40
CA ILE A 284 0.21 6.26 -10.52
C ILE A 284 0.75 5.55 -11.76
N SER A 285 -0.03 4.60 -12.28
CA SER A 285 0.25 3.86 -13.52
C SER A 285 1.65 3.20 -13.58
N ASP A 286 2.17 2.79 -12.41
CA ASP A 286 3.52 2.22 -12.21
C ASP A 286 4.66 3.07 -12.79
N ALA A 287 4.47 4.38 -12.90
CA ALA A 287 5.41 5.28 -13.59
C ALA A 287 5.63 6.63 -12.90
N GLY A 288 4.82 6.99 -11.93
CA GLY A 288 5.03 8.20 -11.14
C GLY A 288 4.35 8.12 -9.78
N ALA A 289 4.57 9.15 -8.96
CA ALA A 289 3.90 9.30 -7.69
C ALA A 289 3.27 10.67 -7.54
N GLN A 290 2.12 10.69 -6.87
CA GLN A 290 1.37 11.91 -6.63
C GLN A 290 0.74 11.86 -5.23
N LYS A 291 0.37 13.04 -4.73
CA LYS A 291 -0.54 13.15 -3.58
C LYS A 291 -1.87 13.76 -4.01
N LEU A 292 -2.95 13.34 -3.35
CA LEU A 292 -4.31 13.82 -3.60
C LEU A 292 -4.95 14.27 -2.30
N GLU A 293 -5.35 15.54 -2.22
CA GLU A 293 -6.17 16.03 -1.11
C GLU A 293 -7.64 15.60 -1.31
N ILE A 294 -8.21 14.99 -0.27
CA ILE A 294 -9.60 14.52 -0.21
C ILE A 294 -10.25 14.89 1.14
N GLU A 295 -11.58 14.74 1.24
CA GLU A 295 -12.27 14.63 2.52
C GLU A 295 -11.73 13.43 3.33
N ASN A 296 -11.62 13.56 4.64
CA ASN A 296 -11.14 12.47 5.49
C ASN A 296 -12.02 11.22 5.31
N PRO A 297 -11.47 10.10 4.78
CA PRO A 297 -12.27 8.92 4.46
C PRO A 297 -12.63 8.06 5.68
N PHE A 298 -12.06 8.34 6.85
CA PHE A 298 -12.21 7.54 8.07
C PHE A 298 -13.19 8.15 9.06
N ARG A 299 -14.30 8.65 8.51
CA ARG A 299 -15.42 9.26 9.20
C ARG A 299 -16.73 8.75 8.60
#